data_AF-A0A2P5FT20-F1
#
_entry.id   AF-A0A2P5FT20-F1
#
_cell.length_a   1.000
_cell.length_b   1.000
_cell.length_c   1.000
_cell.angle_alpha   90.00
_cell.angle_beta   90.00
_cell.angle_gamma   90.00
#
_symmetry.space_group_name_H-M   'P 1'
#
loop_
_entity.id
_entity.type
_entity.pdbx_description
1 polymer ?
#
loop_
_entity_poly.entity_id
_entity_poly.type
_entity_poly.pdbx_seq_one_letter_code
_entity_poly.pdbx_strand_id
1 'polypeptide(L)'
;MGSIFDRTFRNSIFCYSDTGSVTHIFLLCPGVKVIWFASKWNLRVEGVSVAHGLELIYWIFDPPHIPIIEKELCQEFQRFASVLIDKIWQARNASIHEGMHFNPYQTLNA
;
A
#
# COMPACT_ATOMS: atom_id res chain seq x y z
N MET A 1 -16.30 -10.30 27.12
CA MET A 1 -16.03 -8.91 26.64
C MET A 1 -15.28 -9.05 25.34
N GLY A 2 -15.87 -8.95 24.16
CA GLY A 2 -16.85 -7.98 23.68
C GLY A 2 -16.22 -7.40 22.41
N SER A 3 -16.68 -7.85 21.25
CA SER A 3 -16.07 -7.77 19.93
C SER A 3 -15.86 -6.35 19.36
N ILE A 4 -14.79 -5.66 19.77
CA ILE A 4 -14.45 -4.34 19.22
C ILE A 4 -13.97 -4.44 17.74
N PHE A 5 -13.51 -5.61 17.29
CA PHE A 5 -12.89 -5.77 15.97
C PHE A 5 -13.79 -6.32 14.86
N ASP A 6 -15.02 -6.73 15.15
CA ASP A 6 -15.69 -7.73 14.29
C ASP A 6 -16.82 -7.22 13.38
N ARG A 7 -17.21 -5.94 13.46
CA ARG A 7 -18.37 -5.43 12.68
C ARG A 7 -18.16 -4.18 11.86
N THR A 8 -17.18 -3.33 12.17
CA THR A 8 -16.94 -2.09 11.39
C THR A 8 -15.92 -2.27 10.26
N PHE A 9 -15.08 -3.32 10.32
CA PHE A 9 -14.04 -3.58 9.32
C PHE A 9 -14.55 -4.23 8.03
N ARG A 10 -15.83 -4.63 8.00
CA ARG A 10 -16.45 -5.35 6.88
C ARG A 10 -16.59 -4.50 5.61
N ASN A 11 -16.48 -3.16 5.72
CA ASN A 11 -16.72 -2.21 4.62
C ASN A 11 -15.58 -1.19 4.37
N SER A 12 -14.42 -1.26 5.05
CA SER A 12 -13.42 -0.17 4.98
C SER A 12 -11.95 -0.61 4.86
N ILE A 13 -11.67 -1.75 4.26
CA ILE A 13 -10.27 -2.17 4.06
C ILE A 13 -9.65 -1.51 2.83
N PHE A 14 -10.44 -1.37 1.77
CA PHE A 14 -10.30 -0.28 0.83
C PHE A 14 -11.39 0.72 1.17
N CYS A 15 -11.06 2.00 1.28
CA CYS A 15 -12.07 3.02 1.43
C CYS A 15 -12.93 3.00 0.16
N TYR A 16 -14.18 2.55 0.29
CA TYR A 16 -15.21 2.59 -0.77
C TYR A 16 -15.58 4.03 -1.16
N SER A 17 -15.12 5.03 -0.39
CA SER A 17 -15.37 6.44 -0.63
C SER A 17 -14.60 6.95 -1.85
N ASP A 18 -15.32 7.73 -2.66
CA ASP A 18 -15.06 8.34 -3.96
C ASP A 18 -13.73 9.11 -4.16
N THR A 19 -12.77 9.05 -3.24
CA THR A 19 -11.45 9.70 -3.37
C THR A 19 -10.44 8.75 -4.03
N GLY A 20 -10.75 8.28 -5.24
CA GLY A 20 -9.93 7.39 -6.09
C GLY A 20 -8.56 7.94 -6.51
N SER A 21 -7.95 8.80 -5.70
CA SER A 21 -6.57 9.25 -5.88
C SER A 21 -5.61 8.08 -5.74
N VAL A 22 -4.63 8.05 -6.65
CA VAL A 22 -3.53 7.08 -6.67
C VAL A 22 -2.84 7.00 -5.31
N THR A 23 -2.65 8.16 -4.66
CA THR A 23 -2.08 8.28 -3.31
C THR A 23 -2.89 7.54 -2.26
N HIS A 24 -4.22 7.67 -2.27
CA HIS A 24 -5.04 7.01 -1.29
C HIS A 24 -4.93 5.48 -1.42
N ILE A 25 -5.05 4.97 -2.64
CA ILE A 25 -5.04 3.52 -2.90
C ILE A 25 -3.69 2.91 -2.52
N PHE A 26 -2.57 3.54 -2.87
CA PHE A 26 -1.25 2.92 -2.71
C PHE A 26 -0.47 3.35 -1.47
N LEU A 27 -0.90 4.40 -0.74
CA LEU A 27 -0.19 4.87 0.45
C LEU A 27 -1.10 5.05 1.67
N LEU A 28 -2.23 5.76 1.54
CA LEU A 28 -2.96 6.24 2.72
C LEU A 28 -4.09 5.31 3.21
N CYS A 29 -4.52 4.38 2.37
CA CYS A 29 -5.52 3.37 2.71
C CYS A 29 -5.07 2.59 3.97
N PRO A 30 -5.91 2.44 5.02
CA PRO A 30 -5.52 1.81 6.27
C PRO A 30 -4.88 0.42 6.10
N GLY A 31 -5.44 -0.43 5.24
CA GLY A 31 -4.87 -1.75 4.96
C GLY A 31 -3.49 -1.67 4.31
N VAL A 32 -3.28 -0.70 3.42
CA VAL A 32 -2.02 -0.52 2.69
C VAL A 32 -0.93 0.07 3.58
N LYS A 33 -1.26 0.99 4.48
CA LYS A 33 -0.32 1.50 5.50
C LYS A 33 0.25 0.36 6.34
N VAL A 34 -0.59 -0.60 6.73
CA VAL A 34 -0.14 -1.79 7.46
C VAL A 34 0.83 -2.62 6.63
N ILE A 35 0.62 -2.76 5.32
CA ILE A 35 1.55 -3.54 4.46
C ILE A 35 2.91 -2.84 4.36
N TRP A 36 2.94 -1.52 4.14
CA TRP A 36 4.20 -0.77 4.10
C TRP A 36 4.98 -0.90 5.41
N PHE A 37 4.30 -0.77 6.54
CA PHE A 37 4.89 -0.88 7.87
C PHE A 37 5.34 -2.31 8.21
N ALA A 38 4.54 -3.33 7.84
CA ALA A 38 4.87 -4.73 8.11
C ALA A 38 5.89 -5.32 7.13
N SER A 39 6.22 -4.62 6.05
CA SER A 39 7.25 -5.04 5.10
C SER A 39 8.66 -4.96 5.71
N LYS A 40 9.64 -5.57 5.02
CA LYS A 40 11.06 -5.46 5.38
C LYS A 40 11.58 -4.02 5.42
N TRP A 41 10.89 -3.09 4.76
CA TRP A 41 11.27 -1.67 4.69
C TRP A 41 10.72 -0.85 5.87
N ASN A 42 9.76 -1.40 6.63
CA ASN A 42 9.20 -0.79 7.84
C ASN A 42 8.79 0.69 7.66
N LEU A 43 8.11 1.00 6.55
CA LEU A 43 7.85 2.38 6.14
C LEU A 43 6.55 2.92 6.77
N ARG A 44 6.66 4.10 7.36
CA ARG A 44 5.51 4.94 7.75
C ARG A 44 5.22 5.93 6.64
N VAL A 45 4.19 5.64 5.85
CA VAL A 45 3.84 6.40 4.64
C VAL A 45 2.93 7.60 4.92
N GLU A 46 2.53 7.83 6.17
CA GLU A 46 1.66 8.96 6.56
C GLU A 46 2.27 10.34 6.30
N GLY A 47 3.59 10.45 6.24
CA GLY A 47 4.31 11.67 5.93
C GLY A 47 4.68 11.84 4.46
N VAL A 48 4.33 10.88 3.60
CA VAL A 48 4.70 10.90 2.17
C VAL A 48 3.72 11.83 1.44
N SER A 49 4.22 12.99 1.01
CA SER A 49 3.45 13.95 0.21
C SER A 49 3.50 13.56 -1.26
N VAL A 50 2.52 12.77 -1.70
CA VAL A 50 2.31 12.41 -3.11
C VAL A 50 0.91 12.86 -3.51
N ALA A 51 0.79 13.74 -4.48
CA ALA A 51 -0.49 14.28 -4.96
C ALA A 51 -1.11 13.44 -6.09
N HIS A 52 -0.26 12.78 -6.89
CA HIS A 52 -0.68 12.03 -8.08
C HIS A 52 0.32 10.94 -8.45
N GLY A 53 -0.06 10.07 -9.41
CA GLY A 53 0.71 8.86 -9.71
C GLY A 53 2.15 9.10 -10.16
N LEU A 54 2.45 10.19 -10.86
CA LEU A 54 3.82 10.49 -11.28
C LEU A 54 4.74 10.72 -10.06
N GLU A 55 4.26 11.44 -9.04
CA GLU A 55 4.98 11.64 -7.78
C GLU A 55 5.17 10.34 -7.00
N LEU A 56 4.22 9.40 -7.08
CA LEU A 56 4.39 8.06 -6.52
C LEU A 56 5.56 7.34 -7.19
N ILE A 57 5.64 7.40 -8.53
CA ILE A 57 6.73 6.80 -9.28
C ILE A 57 8.06 7.47 -8.91
N TYR A 58 8.12 8.80 -8.83
CA TYR A 58 9.35 9.48 -8.39
C TYR A 58 9.77 9.06 -7.00
N TRP A 59 8.85 8.94 -6.04
CA TRP A 59 9.15 8.47 -4.69
C TRP A 59 9.68 7.04 -4.66
N ILE A 60 9.25 6.18 -5.60
CA ILE A 60 9.77 4.80 -5.72
C ILE A 60 11.16 4.76 -6.32
N PHE A 61 11.40 5.57 -7.36
CA PHE A 61 12.66 5.57 -8.10
C PHE A 61 13.76 6.36 -7.39
N ASP A 62 13.39 7.36 -6.60
CA ASP A 62 14.27 8.18 -5.76
C ASP A 62 13.79 8.15 -4.29
N PRO A 63 13.93 7.00 -3.61
CA PRO A 63 13.43 6.82 -2.25
C PRO A 63 14.20 7.68 -1.24
N PRO A 64 13.55 8.63 -0.53
CA PRO A 64 14.25 9.57 0.36
C PRO A 64 14.84 8.92 1.62
N HIS A 65 14.51 7.65 1.88
CA HIS A 65 14.98 6.88 3.02
C HIS A 65 16.17 5.97 2.69
N ILE A 66 16.59 5.89 1.43
CA ILE A 66 17.73 5.09 0.98
C ILE A 66 18.79 6.04 0.40
N PRO A 67 20.05 5.98 0.87
CA PRO A 67 21.12 6.78 0.29
C PRO A 67 21.36 6.43 -1.19
N ILE A 68 21.53 7.44 -2.05
CA ILE A 68 21.74 7.29 -3.50
C ILE A 68 22.96 6.39 -3.84
N ILE A 69 23.93 6.31 -2.94
CA ILE A 69 25.13 5.47 -3.12
C ILE A 69 24.82 3.97 -3.03
N GLU A 70 23.70 3.59 -2.41
CA GLU A 70 23.27 2.20 -2.23
C GLU A 70 22.39 1.72 -3.39
N LYS A 71 22.98 1.63 -4.59
CA LYS A 71 22.25 1.31 -5.83
C LYS A 71 21.52 -0.03 -5.77
N GLU A 72 22.12 -1.06 -5.20
CA GLU A 72 21.52 -2.38 -5.06
C GLU A 72 20.27 -2.33 -4.17
N LEU A 73 20.34 -1.59 -3.06
CA LEU A 73 19.23 -1.45 -2.12
C LEU A 73 18.09 -0.62 -2.75
N CYS A 74 18.42 0.45 -3.49
CA CYS A 74 17.44 1.20 -4.29
C CYS A 74 16.72 0.29 -5.30
N GLN A 75 17.44 -0.56 -6.03
CA GLN A 75 16.83 -1.49 -6.97
C GLN A 75 15.95 -2.53 -6.28
N GLU A 76 16.37 -3.03 -5.11
CA GLU A 76 15.58 -3.95 -4.30
C GLU A 76 14.27 -3.30 -3.83
N PHE A 77 14.32 -2.04 -3.40
CA PHE A 77 13.16 -1.25 -3.02
C PHE A 77 12.22 -1.03 -4.20
N GLN A 78 12.76 -0.59 -5.34
CA GLN A 78 11.98 -0.36 -6.56
C GLN A 78 11.22 -1.62 -7.01
N ARG A 79 11.89 -2.79 -6.99
CA ARG A 79 11.25 -4.08 -7.30
C ARG A 79 10.15 -4.40 -6.30
N PHE A 80 10.42 -4.27 -5.01
CA PHE A 80 9.44 -4.51 -3.96
C PHE A 80 8.20 -3.61 -4.12
N ALA A 81 8.41 -2.29 -4.24
CA ALA A 81 7.33 -1.31 -4.36
C ALA A 81 6.49 -1.54 -5.62
N SER A 82 7.12 -1.88 -6.75
CA SER A 82 6.43 -2.16 -8.00
C SER A 82 5.51 -3.38 -7.89
N VAL A 83 6.01 -4.48 -7.30
CA VAL A 83 5.22 -5.70 -7.07
C VAL A 83 4.10 -5.44 -6.06
N LEU A 84 4.38 -4.68 -4.99
CA LEU A 84 3.38 -4.35 -3.98
C LEU A 84 2.23 -3.53 -4.60
N ILE A 85 2.53 -2.54 -5.43
CA ILE A 85 1.52 -1.72 -6.10
C ILE A 85 0.63 -2.57 -7.00
N ASP A 86 1.21 -3.46 -7.80
CA ASP A 86 0.46 -4.38 -8.66
C ASP A 86 -0.48 -5.29 -7.83
N LYS A 87 0.03 -5.86 -6.73
CA LYS A 87 -0.79 -6.69 -5.84
C LYS A 87 -1.92 -5.92 -5.15
N ILE A 88 -1.66 -4.69 -4.70
CA ILE A 88 -2.69 -3.83 -4.13
C ILE A 88 -3.78 -3.57 -5.17
N TRP A 89 -3.39 -3.29 -6.41
CA TRP A 89 -4.31 -3.05 -7.52
C TRP A 89 -5.16 -4.29 -7.83
N GLN A 90 -4.54 -5.47 -7.93
CA GLN A 90 -5.26 -6.73 -8.16
C GLN A 90 -6.23 -7.04 -7.01
N ALA A 91 -5.80 -6.88 -5.77
CA ALA A 91 -6.64 -7.17 -4.62
C ALA A 91 -7.82 -6.18 -4.48
N ARG A 92 -7.62 -4.91 -4.89
CA ARG A 92 -8.72 -3.94 -5.03
C ARG A 92 -9.71 -4.40 -6.09
N ASN A 93 -9.24 -4.80 -7.27
CA ASN A 93 -10.11 -5.24 -8.36
C ASN A 93 -10.89 -6.50 -7.99
N ALA A 94 -10.25 -7.48 -7.35
CA ALA A 94 -10.93 -8.66 -6.82
C ALA A 94 -12.00 -8.29 -5.79
N SER A 95 -11.74 -7.27 -4.94
CA SER A 95 -12.73 -6.80 -3.98
C SER A 95 -13.94 -6.12 -4.64
N ILE A 96 -13.71 -5.30 -5.67
CA ILE A 96 -14.76 -4.58 -6.39
C ILE A 96 -15.58 -5.49 -7.31
N HIS A 97 -14.91 -6.40 -8.04
CA HIS A 97 -15.53 -7.17 -9.12
C HIS A 97 -15.91 -8.60 -8.73
N GLU A 98 -15.21 -9.20 -7.77
CA GLU A 98 -15.40 -10.61 -7.37
C GLU A 98 -15.95 -10.75 -5.95
N GLY A 99 -16.16 -9.63 -5.25
CA GLY A 99 -16.64 -9.61 -3.87
C GLY A 99 -15.64 -10.19 -2.85
N MET A 100 -14.35 -10.28 -3.22
CA MET A 100 -13.32 -10.79 -2.33
C MET A 100 -12.99 -9.81 -1.19
N HIS A 101 -12.59 -10.36 -0.05
CA HIS A 101 -12.18 -9.56 1.10
C HIS A 101 -10.67 -9.31 1.08
N PHE A 102 -10.24 -8.04 1.10
CA PHE A 102 -8.81 -7.72 1.18
C PHE A 102 -8.22 -8.14 2.52
N ASN A 103 -7.11 -8.88 2.47
CA ASN A 103 -6.32 -9.22 3.65
C ASN A 103 -4.89 -8.73 3.45
N PRO A 104 -4.42 -7.74 4.22
CA PRO A 104 -3.08 -7.15 4.03
C PRO A 104 -1.95 -8.17 4.21
N TYR A 105 -2.14 -9.19 5.06
CA TYR A 105 -1.14 -10.22 5.30
C TYR A 105 -1.01 -11.21 4.15
N GLN A 106 -2.10 -11.46 3.40
CA GLN A 106 -2.03 -12.27 2.18
C GLN A 106 -1.30 -11.52 1.06
N THR A 107 -1.57 -10.21 0.92
CA THR A 107 -0.91 -9.36 -0.09
C THR A 107 0.60 -9.27 0.13
N LEU A 108 1.07 -9.23 1.38
CA LEU A 108 2.49 -9.15 1.72
C LEU A 108 3.26 -10.46 1.46
N ASN A 109 2.62 -11.63 1.66
CA ASN A 109 3.28 -12.94 1.64
C ASN A 109 3.03 -13.78 0.36
N ALA A 110 2.20 -13.30 -0.56
CA ALA A 110 1.91 -13.99 -1.83
C ALA A 110 3.06 -13.93 -2.84
#